data_AF-A0A2W5XMU4-F1
#
_entry.id   AF-A0A2W5XMU4-F1
#
_cell.length_a   1.000
_cell.length_b   1.000
_cell.length_c   1.000
_cell.angle_alpha   90.00
_cell.angle_beta   90.00
_cell.angle_gamma   90.00
#
_symmetry.space_group_name_H-M   'P 1'
#
loop_
_entity.id
_entity.type
_entity.pdbx_description
1 polymer ?
#
loop_
_entity_poly.entity_id
_entity_poly.type
_entity_poly.pdbx_seq_one_letter_code
_entity_poly.pdbx_strand_id
1 'polypeptide(L)'
;FEMDSLIPHEFVGYARLLLSTIDPTQSWGIPVIARPLGYKVFFKDGSEPTGLGQLVHQIGRLEGHHRTFAIAVMTDGDPTMQYGIGTIQGVTHALLG
;
A
#
# COMPACT_ATOMS: atom_id res chain seq x y z
N PHE A 1 14.57 1.54 -4.10
CA PHE A 1 13.45 2.36 -3.58
C PHE A 1 13.90 2.90 -2.24
N GLU A 2 14.30 4.18 -2.18
CA GLU A 2 15.03 4.75 -1.03
C GLU A 2 14.19 5.79 -0.27
N MET A 3 13.01 5.39 0.21
CA MET A 3 12.12 6.29 0.95
C MET A 3 12.86 7.05 2.06
N ASP A 4 13.68 6.35 2.83
CA ASP A 4 14.39 6.92 3.97
C ASP A 4 15.51 7.91 3.58
N SER A 5 16.13 7.78 2.38
CA SER A 5 17.19 8.70 1.94
C SER A 5 16.64 10.02 1.36
N LEU A 6 15.34 10.05 1.03
CA LEU A 6 14.64 11.23 0.53
C LEU A 6 14.06 12.10 1.65
N ILE A 7 14.14 11.64 2.90
CA ILE A 7 13.59 12.31 4.08
C ILE A 7 14.77 12.82 4.91
N PRO A 8 14.77 14.07 5.42
CA PRO A 8 15.78 14.52 6.37
C PRO A 8 15.87 13.54 7.53
N HIS A 9 17.09 13.18 7.92
CA HIS A 9 17.36 12.03 8.79
C HIS A 9 16.55 12.07 10.10
N GLU A 10 16.40 13.25 10.69
CA GLU A 10 15.62 13.50 11.91
C GLU A 10 14.13 13.16 11.79
N PHE A 11 13.56 13.17 10.58
CA PHE A 11 12.14 12.89 10.33
C PHE A 11 11.87 11.47 9.80
N VAL A 12 12.89 10.67 9.49
CA VAL A 12 12.71 9.31 8.97
C VAL A 12 11.84 8.46 9.90
N GLY A 13 12.11 8.52 11.21
CA GLY A 13 11.32 7.80 12.22
C GLY A 13 9.85 8.25 12.22
N TYR A 14 9.60 9.55 12.12
CA TYR A 14 8.25 10.11 12.10
C TYR A 14 7.47 9.74 10.83
N ALA A 15 8.09 9.84 9.66
CA ALA A 15 7.48 9.44 8.40
C ALA A 15 7.13 7.94 8.37
N ARG A 16 8.05 7.10 8.86
CA ARG A 16 7.83 5.65 8.99
C ARG A 16 6.70 5.33 9.96
N LEU A 17 6.58 6.09 11.06
CA LEU A 17 5.44 5.95 11.98
C LEU A 17 4.13 6.23 11.22
N LEU A 18 3.99 7.41 10.63
CA LEU A 18 2.76 7.83 9.93
C LEU A 18 2.33 6.83 8.85
N LEU A 19 3.26 6.35 8.02
CA LEU A 19 2.95 5.42 6.92
C LEU A 19 2.70 3.98 7.37
N SER A 20 3.10 3.61 8.59
CA SER A 20 2.84 2.27 9.16
C SER A 20 1.62 2.21 10.07
N THR A 21 1.15 3.37 10.55
CA THR A 21 0.01 3.51 11.47
C THR A 21 -1.16 4.28 10.86
N ILE A 22 -1.39 4.12 9.55
CA ILE A 22 -2.62 4.61 8.90
C ILE A 22 -3.85 4.05 9.63
N ASP A 23 -4.89 4.88 9.72
CA ASP A 23 -6.15 4.56 10.40
C ASP A 23 -6.68 3.17 9.98
N PRO A 24 -7.15 2.34 10.93
CA PRO A 24 -7.62 0.99 10.63
C PRO A 24 -8.72 0.92 9.57
N THR A 25 -9.60 1.93 9.47
CA THR A 25 -10.67 1.98 8.47
C THR A 25 -10.15 2.22 7.05
N GLN A 26 -8.95 2.80 6.93
CA GLN A 26 -8.24 3.03 5.67
C GLN A 26 -7.14 1.99 5.40
N SER A 27 -7.02 0.97 6.26
CA SER A 27 -5.99 -0.06 6.17
C SER A 27 -6.48 -1.31 5.43
N TRP A 28 -6.93 -1.14 4.19
CA TRP A 28 -7.33 -2.19 3.24
C TRP A 28 -6.22 -2.48 2.21
N GLY A 29 -6.38 -3.47 1.31
CA GLY A 29 -5.42 -3.69 0.20
C GLY A 29 -4.13 -4.43 0.61
N ILE A 30 -2.97 -3.91 0.20
CA ILE A 30 -1.63 -4.46 0.47
C ILE A 30 -1.42 -4.82 1.96
N PRO A 31 -1.67 -3.94 2.95
CA PRO A 31 -1.41 -4.24 4.35
C PRO A 31 -2.20 -5.43 4.89
N VAL A 32 -3.43 -5.67 4.39
CA VAL A 32 -4.26 -6.81 4.82
C VAL A 32 -3.63 -8.14 4.42
N ILE A 33 -2.95 -8.19 3.26
CA ILE A 33 -2.28 -9.39 2.77
C ILE A 33 -0.87 -9.51 3.34
N ALA A 34 -0.10 -8.42 3.33
CA ALA A 34 1.32 -8.44 3.64
C ALA A 34 1.62 -8.55 5.14
N ARG A 35 0.83 -7.91 6.02
CA ARG A 35 1.10 -7.93 7.47
C ARG A 35 0.99 -9.33 8.08
N PRO A 36 -0.04 -10.15 7.79
CA PRO A 36 -0.10 -11.53 8.29
C PRO A 36 1.09 -12.41 7.86
N LEU A 37 1.72 -12.08 6.73
CA LEU A 37 2.92 -12.76 6.23
C LEU A 37 4.22 -12.26 6.89
N GLY A 38 4.15 -11.38 7.89
CA GLY A 38 5.29 -10.89 8.65
C GLY A 38 6.03 -9.70 8.02
N TYR A 39 5.44 -9.04 7.01
CA TYR A 39 5.99 -7.80 6.48
C TYR A 39 5.57 -6.60 7.32
N LYS A 40 6.52 -5.70 7.58
CA LYS A 40 6.22 -4.32 7.96
C LYS A 40 5.85 -3.55 6.69
N VAL A 41 4.73 -2.83 6.75
CA VAL A 41 4.16 -2.15 5.58
C VAL A 41 4.10 -0.65 5.86
N PHE A 42 4.69 0.13 4.95
CA PHE A 42 4.60 1.59 4.93
C PHE A 42 3.88 1.98 3.64
N PHE A 43 2.66 2.46 3.72
CA PHE A 43 1.81 2.60 2.54
C PHE A 43 1.06 3.91 2.49
N LYS A 44 0.52 4.22 1.31
CA LYS A 44 -0.54 5.19 1.13
C LYS A 44 -1.53 4.69 0.09
N ASP A 45 -2.79 4.91 0.39
CA ASP A 45 -3.95 4.57 -0.40
C ASP A 45 -4.58 5.80 -1.07
N GLY A 46 -5.37 5.59 -2.11
CA GLY A 46 -6.23 6.61 -2.70
C GLY A 46 -7.38 5.99 -3.48
N SER A 47 -8.53 6.66 -3.42
CA SER A 47 -9.71 6.30 -4.19
C SER A 47 -10.48 7.55 -4.61
N GLU A 48 -10.89 7.64 -5.86
CA GLU A 48 -11.65 8.78 -6.38
C GLU A 48 -12.62 8.30 -7.48
N PRO A 49 -13.88 8.75 -7.49
CA PRO A 49 -14.77 8.56 -8.64
C PRO A 49 -14.27 9.29 -9.89
N THR A 50 -14.31 8.63 -11.04
CA THR A 50 -13.94 9.20 -12.34
C THR A 50 -15.07 9.03 -13.35
N GLY A 51 -14.91 9.61 -14.55
CA GLY A 51 -15.84 9.38 -15.66
C GLY A 51 -15.83 7.94 -16.18
N LEU A 52 -14.83 7.13 -15.81
CA LEU A 52 -14.68 5.73 -16.23
C LEU A 52 -15.18 4.73 -15.17
N GLY A 53 -15.33 5.16 -13.92
CA GLY A 53 -15.67 4.29 -12.80
C GLY A 53 -15.02 4.78 -11.51
N GLN A 54 -14.29 3.91 -10.83
CA GLN A 54 -13.48 4.24 -9.67
C GLN A 54 -11.99 4.12 -10.02
N LEU A 55 -11.24 5.18 -9.73
CA LEU A 55 -9.79 5.15 -9.61
C LEU A 55 -9.46 4.65 -8.22
N VAL A 56 -8.76 3.52 -8.10
CA VAL A 56 -8.36 2.93 -6.81
C VAL A 56 -6.90 2.57 -6.90
N HIS A 57 -6.11 3.02 -5.92
CA HIS A 57 -4.69 2.75 -5.94
C HIS A 57 -4.11 2.64 -4.53
N GLN A 58 -3.01 1.90 -4.47
CA GLN A 58 -2.22 1.82 -3.26
C GLN A 58 -0.76 1.59 -3.62
N ILE A 59 0.12 2.32 -2.93
CA ILE A 59 1.56 2.16 -3.01
C ILE A 59 2.09 1.81 -1.62
N GLY A 60 3.02 0.87 -1.54
CA GLY A 60 3.61 0.46 -0.28
C GLY A 60 5.05 0.01 -0.40
N ARG A 61 5.86 0.35 0.60
CA ARG A 61 7.15 -0.27 0.88
C ARG A 61 6.94 -1.40 1.88
N LEU A 62 7.46 -2.57 1.56
CA LEU A 62 7.40 -3.77 2.40
C LEU A 62 8.80 -4.11 2.87
N GLU A 63 8.94 -4.38 4.16
CA GLU A 63 10.18 -4.81 4.80
C GLU A 63 9.92 -6.08 5.60
N GLY A 64 10.63 -7.17 5.26
CA GLY A 64 10.45 -8.47 5.90
C GLY A 64 11.25 -9.55 5.17
N HIS A 65 11.52 -10.67 5.84
CA HIS A 65 12.22 -11.82 5.23
C HIS A 65 13.56 -11.45 4.56
N HIS A 66 14.33 -10.58 5.20
CA HIS A 66 15.60 -10.03 4.68
C HIS A 66 15.49 -9.31 3.32
N ARG A 67 14.28 -8.90 2.95
CA ARG A 67 14.00 -8.20 1.69
C ARG A 67 13.29 -6.89 1.96
N THR A 68 13.54 -5.94 1.06
CA THR A 68 12.88 -4.66 1.06
C THR A 68 12.59 -4.27 -0.37
N PHE A 69 11.32 -4.01 -0.66
CA PHE A 69 10.88 -3.63 -1.99
C PHE A 69 9.65 -2.72 -1.88
N ALA A 70 9.26 -2.15 -3.01
CA ALA A 70 8.02 -1.40 -3.11
C ALA A 70 7.12 -2.04 -4.15
N ILE A 71 5.81 -1.92 -3.91
CA ILE A 71 4.75 -2.31 -4.81
C ILE A 71 3.83 -1.11 -5.00
N ALA A 72 3.42 -0.85 -6.24
CA ALA A 72 2.39 0.12 -6.57
C ALA A 72 1.36 -0.59 -7.45
N VAL A 73 0.10 -0.57 -7.02
CA VAL A 73 -1.02 -1.09 -7.81
C VAL A 73 -1.97 0.06 -8.06
N MET A 74 -2.24 0.33 -9.33
CA MET A 74 -3.08 1.43 -9.79
C MET A 74 -4.12 0.87 -10.76
N THR A 75 -5.40 1.10 -10.46
CA THR A 75 -6.52 0.69 -11.30
C THR A 75 -7.44 1.89 -11.53
N ASP A 76 -8.06 1.93 -12.70
CA ASP A 76 -9.06 2.93 -13.08
C ASP A 76 -10.18 2.23 -13.85
N GLY A 77 -11.36 2.84 -13.87
CA GLY A 77 -12.56 2.24 -14.44
C GLY A 77 -13.12 1.06 -13.64
N ASP A 78 -12.72 0.91 -12.37
CA ASP A 78 -13.27 -0.15 -11.53
C ASP A 78 -14.78 0.11 -11.28
N PRO A 79 -15.63 -0.93 -11.32
CA PRO A 79 -17.07 -0.76 -11.14
C PRO A 79 -17.43 -0.28 -9.72
N THR A 80 -16.59 -0.57 -8.73
CA THR A 80 -16.72 -0.10 -7.34
C THR A 80 -15.35 0.04 -6.68
N MET A 81 -15.25 0.82 -5.59
CA MET A 81 -14.05 0.87 -4.77
C MET A 81 -13.66 -0.52 -4.27
N GLN A 82 -14.65 -1.32 -3.85
CA GLN A 82 -14.43 -2.68 -3.34
C GLN A 82 -13.80 -3.61 -4.39
N TYR A 83 -14.16 -3.45 -5.66
CA TYR A 83 -13.55 -4.18 -6.76
C TYR A 83 -12.05 -3.83 -6.88
N GLY A 84 -11.73 -2.54 -6.89
CA GLY A 84 -10.33 -2.06 -6.91
C GLY A 84 -9.52 -2.55 -5.71
N ILE A 85 -10.09 -2.52 -4.50
CA ILE A 85 -9.47 -3.11 -3.30
C ILE A 85 -9.18 -4.61 -3.52
N GLY A 86 -10.14 -5.35 -4.08
CA GLY A 86 -9.98 -6.76 -4.41
C GLY A 86 -8.85 -7.01 -5.41
N THR A 87 -8.73 -6.18 -6.44
CA THR A 87 -7.61 -6.24 -7.39
C THR A 87 -6.26 -6.01 -6.70
N ILE A 88 -6.17 -4.99 -5.84
CA ILE A 88 -4.95 -4.71 -5.06
C ILE A 88 -4.58 -5.90 -4.17
N GLN A 89 -5.55 -6.50 -3.49
CA GLN A 89 -5.33 -7.69 -2.67
C GLN A 89 -4.88 -8.89 -3.52
N GLY A 90 -5.52 -9.13 -4.67
CA GLY A 90 -5.17 -10.23 -5.57
C GLY A 90 -3.75 -10.11 -6.12
N VAL A 91 -3.34 -8.92 -6.58
CA VAL A 91 -1.97 -8.66 -7.04
C VAL A 91 -0.97 -8.82 -5.90
N THR A 92 -1.28 -8.32 -4.70
CA THR A 92 -0.41 -8.47 -3.54
C THR A 92 -0.24 -9.94 -3.15
N HIS A 93 -1.34 -10.73 -3.19
CA HIS A 93 -1.30 -12.16 -2.90
C HIS A 93 -0.46 -12.92 -3.94
N ALA A 94 -0.64 -12.63 -5.23
CA ALA A 94 0.15 -13.26 -6.29
C ALA A 94 1.66 -12.92 -6.21
N LEU A 95 2.02 -11.78 -5.63
CA LEU A 95 3.42 -11.39 -5.44
C LEU A 95 4.06 -12.02 -4.19
N LEU A 96 3.28 -12.24 -3.13
CA LEU A 96 3.78 -12.64 -1.81
C LEU A 96 3.54 -14.10 -1.44
N GLY A 97 2.61 -14.79 -2.11
CA GLY A 97 2.35 -16.23 -1.99
C GLY A 97 3.29 -17.04 -2.86
#